data_AF-A0AA46PEI9-F1
#
_entry.id   AF-A0AA46PEI9-F1
#
_cell.length_a   1.000
_cell.length_b   1.000
_cell.length_c   1.000
_cell.angle_alpha   90.00
_cell.angle_beta   90.00
_cell.angle_gamma   90.00
#
_symmetry.space_group_name_H-M   'P 1'
#
loop_
_entity.id
_entity.type
_entity.pdbx_description
1 polymer ?
#
loop_
_entity_poly.entity_id
_entity_poly.type
_entity_poly.pdbx_seq_one_letter_code
_entity_poly.pdbx_strand_id
1 'polypeptide(L)'
;MGTLARHGRTETVSRAPAEAVWQIITDVTRVGEWSHECRDARLLGNARAAAPGIRFRGRNRSGGLRWSRSCVFTVVEPPRTLAWRTAGLLGRADSTEWRIDLEPVPGGTKIVQTYRVLHVAPGLDRVYWRLVKAHRDRRAALEGDLRRLAELAAVEAASHTPAMRPPREGSAVADGSLGRGTERRRYSA
;
A
#
# COMPACT_ATOMS: atom_id res chain seq x y z
N MET A 1 22.90 -1.71 -29.35
CA MET A 1 21.64 -0.96 -29.19
C MET A 1 20.88 -1.56 -28.00
N GLY A 2 20.59 -0.77 -26.97
CA GLY A 2 19.88 -1.29 -25.77
C GLY A 2 18.38 -1.48 -26.01
N THR A 3 17.80 -2.46 -25.34
CA THR A 3 16.36 -2.75 -25.30
C THR A 3 15.83 -2.55 -23.88
N LEU A 4 14.52 -2.39 -23.72
CA LEU A 4 13.90 -2.30 -22.40
C LEU A 4 13.99 -3.65 -21.67
N ALA A 5 14.27 -3.61 -20.36
CA ALA A 5 14.09 -4.77 -19.50
C ALA A 5 12.66 -5.29 -19.62
N ARG A 6 12.50 -6.59 -19.87
CA ARG A 6 11.19 -7.22 -20.10
C ARG A 6 10.51 -7.69 -18.83
N HIS A 7 11.24 -7.75 -17.73
CA HIS A 7 10.71 -8.06 -16.42
C HIS A 7 11.57 -7.43 -15.33
N GLY A 8 11.04 -7.36 -14.12
CA GLY A 8 11.77 -6.96 -12.94
C GLY A 8 11.04 -7.38 -11.67
N ARG A 9 11.81 -7.45 -10.58
CA ARG A 9 11.33 -7.80 -9.25
C ARG A 9 12.05 -6.91 -8.25
N THR A 10 11.32 -6.38 -7.28
CA THR A 10 11.85 -5.66 -6.14
C THR A 10 11.04 -6.06 -4.91
N GLU A 11 11.64 -5.97 -3.73
CA GLU A 11 10.99 -6.30 -2.48
C GLU A 11 11.48 -5.40 -1.35
N THR A 12 10.65 -5.27 -0.33
CA THR A 12 11.00 -4.62 0.94
C THR A 12 10.18 -5.24 2.07
N VAL A 13 10.45 -4.84 3.31
CA VAL A 13 9.66 -5.21 4.48
C VAL A 13 9.15 -3.94 5.15
N SER A 14 7.84 -3.84 5.32
CA SER A 14 7.21 -2.83 6.17
C SER A 14 7.04 -3.38 7.59
N ARG A 15 7.08 -2.50 8.59
CA ARG A 15 6.66 -2.82 9.98
C ARG A 15 5.14 -2.82 10.15
N ALA A 16 4.38 -2.46 9.10
CA ALA A 16 2.93 -2.45 9.12
C ALA A 16 2.35 -3.85 8.90
N PRO A 17 1.14 -4.14 9.42
CA PRO A 17 0.38 -5.32 9.03
C PRO A 17 -0.03 -5.26 7.55
N ALA A 18 -0.32 -6.41 6.95
CA ALA A 18 -0.59 -6.51 5.51
C ALA A 18 -1.84 -5.72 5.11
N GLU A 19 -2.82 -5.65 6.00
CA GLU A 19 -4.06 -4.89 5.84
C GLU A 19 -3.78 -3.39 5.66
N ALA A 20 -2.81 -2.82 6.39
CA ALA A 20 -2.47 -1.40 6.26
C ALA A 20 -1.83 -1.09 4.90
N VAL A 21 -0.91 -1.95 4.45
CA VAL A 21 -0.33 -1.84 3.10
C VAL A 21 -1.42 -2.02 2.04
N TRP A 22 -2.34 -2.98 2.25
CA TRP A 22 -3.43 -3.30 1.33
C TRP A 22 -4.36 -2.10 1.08
N GLN A 23 -4.74 -1.36 2.13
CA GLN A 23 -5.57 -0.17 1.99
C GLN A 23 -4.91 0.88 1.10
N ILE A 24 -3.59 1.06 1.19
CA ILE A 24 -2.86 2.02 0.35
C ILE A 24 -2.79 1.56 -1.10
N ILE A 25 -2.41 0.30 -1.36
CA ILE A 25 -2.17 -0.15 -2.75
C ILE A 25 -3.45 -0.36 -3.55
N THR A 26 -4.58 -0.64 -2.89
CA THR A 26 -5.87 -0.81 -3.58
C THR A 26 -6.59 0.50 -3.85
N ASP A 27 -6.32 1.55 -3.08
CA ASP A 27 -6.74 2.91 -3.40
C ASP A 27 -5.78 3.54 -4.41
N VAL A 28 -6.13 3.43 -5.70
CA VAL A 28 -5.31 3.98 -6.78
C VAL A 28 -5.12 5.49 -6.71
N THR A 29 -5.99 6.22 -5.99
CA THR A 29 -5.85 7.68 -5.85
C THR A 29 -4.62 8.06 -5.01
N ARG A 30 -4.16 7.13 -4.16
CA ARG A 30 -3.01 7.27 -3.27
C ARG A 30 -1.67 6.95 -3.92
N VAL A 31 -1.65 6.50 -5.19
CA VAL A 31 -0.42 6.09 -5.89
C VAL A 31 0.66 7.19 -5.91
N GLY A 32 0.23 8.45 -5.93
CA GLY A 32 1.13 9.61 -5.93
C GLY A 32 1.92 9.81 -4.64
N GLU A 33 1.49 9.21 -3.53
CA GLU A 33 2.15 9.31 -2.22
C GLU A 33 3.45 8.50 -2.17
N TRP A 34 3.53 7.42 -2.94
CA TRP A 34 4.68 6.51 -2.90
C TRP A 34 5.39 6.33 -4.25
N SER A 35 4.72 6.47 -5.39
CA SER A 35 5.37 6.25 -6.69
C SER A 35 6.18 7.45 -7.21
N HIS A 36 7.39 7.18 -7.72
CA HIS A 36 8.21 8.18 -8.41
C HIS A 36 7.70 8.52 -9.81
N GLU A 37 6.91 7.64 -10.44
CA GLU A 37 6.49 7.79 -11.85
C GLU A 37 5.00 8.06 -11.97
N CYS A 38 4.15 7.25 -11.33
CA CYS A 38 2.71 7.42 -11.38
C CYS A 38 2.29 8.45 -10.33
N ARG A 39 1.89 9.64 -10.77
CA ARG A 39 1.63 10.79 -9.87
C ARG A 39 0.21 10.89 -9.40
N ASP A 40 -0.71 10.22 -10.08
CA ASP A 40 -2.12 10.16 -9.75
C ASP A 40 -2.73 9.00 -10.52
N ALA A 41 -3.74 8.37 -9.94
CA ALA A 41 -4.66 7.54 -10.71
C ALA A 41 -6.09 7.70 -10.22
N ARG A 42 -7.04 7.33 -11.07
CA ARG A 42 -8.46 7.27 -10.72
C ARG A 42 -9.12 6.04 -11.31
N LEU A 43 -10.07 5.48 -10.57
CA LEU A 43 -10.99 4.48 -11.13
C LEU A 43 -11.79 5.10 -12.29
N LEU A 44 -12.22 4.26 -13.23
CA LEU A 44 -13.03 4.66 -14.39
C LEU A 44 -14.46 4.13 -14.26
N GLY A 45 -15.42 4.84 -14.84
CA GLY A 45 -16.84 4.52 -14.72
C GLY A 45 -17.36 4.79 -13.31
N ASN A 46 -18.29 3.96 -12.85
CA ASN A 46 -18.93 4.09 -11.52
C ASN A 46 -18.26 3.22 -10.44
N ALA A 47 -17.06 2.69 -10.72
CA ALA A 47 -16.34 1.83 -9.79
C ALA A 47 -15.88 2.61 -8.56
N ARG A 48 -16.06 2.01 -7.38
CA ARG A 48 -15.70 2.62 -6.08
C ARG A 48 -14.54 1.92 -5.38
N ALA A 49 -14.16 0.73 -5.84
CA ALA A 49 -13.10 -0.08 -5.27
C ALA A 49 -12.39 -0.89 -6.36
N ALA A 50 -11.18 -1.37 -6.04
CA ALA A 50 -10.47 -2.32 -6.88
C ALA A 50 -11.21 -3.67 -6.88
N ALA A 51 -11.45 -4.22 -8.07
CA ALA A 51 -11.95 -5.58 -8.28
C ALA A 51 -11.50 -6.08 -9.67
N PRO A 52 -11.40 -7.40 -9.91
CA PRO A 52 -11.01 -7.92 -11.22
C PRO A 52 -11.89 -7.35 -12.33
N GLY A 53 -11.29 -6.92 -13.44
CA GLY A 53 -11.97 -6.29 -14.56
C GLY A 53 -12.24 -4.79 -14.40
N ILE A 54 -12.15 -4.23 -13.20
CA ILE A 54 -12.28 -2.78 -12.98
C ILE A 54 -11.08 -2.05 -13.61
N ARG A 55 -11.39 -0.94 -14.28
CA ARG A 55 -10.41 -0.12 -14.99
C ARG A 55 -10.07 1.12 -14.19
N PHE A 56 -8.83 1.56 -14.33
CA PHE A 56 -8.35 2.82 -13.79
C PHE A 56 -7.43 3.51 -14.80
N ARG A 57 -7.18 4.81 -14.63
CA ARG A 57 -6.24 5.58 -15.44
C ARG A 57 -5.21 6.25 -14.57
N GLY A 58 -3.95 5.93 -14.80
CA GLY A 58 -2.80 6.58 -14.15
C GLY A 58 -2.21 7.68 -15.02
N ARG A 59 -1.80 8.79 -14.39
CA ARG A 59 -1.03 9.88 -14.99
C ARG A 59 0.42 9.78 -14.54
N ASN A 60 1.31 9.53 -15.49
CA ASN A 60 2.72 9.28 -15.23
C ASN A 60 3.57 10.49 -15.64
N ARG A 61 4.70 10.66 -14.95
CA ARG A 61 5.73 11.64 -15.26
C ARG A 61 7.11 11.04 -15.07
N SER A 62 7.98 11.24 -16.05
CA SER A 62 9.41 10.94 -15.95
C SER A 62 10.21 12.07 -16.58
N GLY A 63 10.99 12.79 -15.77
CA GLY A 63 11.61 14.05 -16.17
C GLY A 63 10.58 15.06 -16.68
N GLY A 64 10.78 15.54 -17.92
CA GLY A 64 9.86 16.44 -18.62
C GLY A 64 8.71 15.73 -19.34
N LEU A 65 8.74 14.40 -19.48
CA LEU A 65 7.73 13.64 -20.20
C LEU A 65 6.52 13.34 -19.31
N ARG A 66 5.33 13.43 -19.88
CA ARG A 66 4.05 13.12 -19.24
C ARG A 66 3.21 12.24 -20.15
N TRP A 67 2.55 11.24 -19.58
CA TRP A 67 1.65 10.37 -20.34
C TRP A 67 0.58 9.75 -19.44
N SER A 68 -0.52 9.30 -20.05
CA SER A 68 -1.57 8.55 -19.34
C SER A 68 -1.51 7.07 -19.71
N ARG A 69 -1.86 6.20 -18.77
CA ARG A 69 -1.98 4.75 -18.98
C ARG A 69 -3.35 4.30 -18.55
N SER A 70 -4.05 3.58 -19.42
CA SER A 70 -5.24 2.85 -19.01
C SER A 70 -4.80 1.51 -18.43
N CYS A 71 -5.43 1.11 -17.33
CA CYS A 71 -5.13 -0.12 -16.63
C CYS A 71 -6.41 -0.89 -16.37
N VAL A 72 -6.27 -2.20 -16.16
CA VAL A 72 -7.34 -3.09 -15.71
C VAL A 72 -6.79 -3.99 -14.61
N PHE A 73 -7.50 -4.09 -13.50
CA PHE A 73 -7.18 -5.06 -12.46
C PHE A 73 -7.41 -6.47 -12.98
N THR A 74 -6.42 -7.34 -12.78
CA THR A 74 -6.48 -8.74 -13.19
C THR A 74 -6.61 -9.67 -11.98
N VAL A 75 -6.02 -9.32 -10.84
CA VAL A 75 -6.14 -10.05 -9.57
C VAL A 75 -6.36 -9.05 -8.44
N VAL A 76 -7.34 -9.32 -7.57
CA VAL A 76 -7.58 -8.57 -6.33
C VAL A 76 -7.97 -9.58 -5.25
N GLU A 77 -6.98 -9.99 -4.45
CA GLU A 77 -7.13 -10.99 -3.40
C GLU A 77 -6.70 -10.36 -2.06
N PRO A 78 -7.62 -9.77 -1.29
CA PRO A 78 -7.27 -9.12 -0.03
C PRO A 78 -6.73 -10.09 1.05
N PRO A 79 -5.75 -9.69 1.87
CA PRO A 79 -4.77 -8.61 1.68
C PRO A 79 -3.46 -9.15 1.06
N ARG A 80 -3.53 -10.09 0.11
CA ARG A 80 -2.39 -10.87 -0.39
C ARG A 80 -1.88 -10.43 -1.76
N THR A 81 -2.76 -10.31 -2.75
CA THR A 81 -2.34 -10.12 -4.15
C THR A 81 -3.12 -9.00 -4.82
N LEU A 82 -2.41 -8.01 -5.37
CA LEU A 82 -2.97 -7.06 -6.31
C LEU A 82 -2.20 -7.14 -7.63
N ALA A 83 -2.89 -7.41 -8.74
CA ALA A 83 -2.29 -7.38 -10.07
C ALA A 83 -3.13 -6.57 -11.05
N TRP A 84 -2.46 -5.92 -11.99
CA TRP A 84 -3.11 -5.17 -13.05
C TRP A 84 -2.29 -5.24 -14.34
N ARG A 85 -2.99 -5.06 -15.45
CA ARG A 85 -2.37 -4.93 -16.76
C ARG A 85 -2.53 -3.51 -17.26
N THR A 86 -1.42 -2.93 -17.70
CA THR A 86 -1.41 -1.64 -18.38
C THR A 86 -1.67 -1.81 -19.87
N ALA A 87 -2.32 -0.82 -20.46
CA ALA A 87 -2.58 -0.73 -21.88
C ALA A 87 -2.03 0.60 -22.39
N GLY A 88 -1.06 0.53 -23.31
CA GLY A 88 -0.43 1.68 -23.97
C GLY A 88 -1.38 2.39 -24.94
N LEU A 89 -0.84 3.27 -25.80
CA LEU A 89 -1.62 4.09 -26.73
C LEU A 89 -2.68 3.27 -27.49
N LEU A 90 -3.95 3.71 -27.39
CA LEU A 90 -5.14 3.05 -27.95
C LEU A 90 -5.29 1.55 -27.59
N GLY A 91 -4.65 1.11 -26.50
CA GLY A 91 -4.66 -0.28 -26.04
C GLY A 91 -3.84 -1.25 -26.88
N ARG A 92 -3.02 -0.77 -27.82
CA ARG A 92 -2.33 -1.61 -28.81
C ARG A 92 -0.81 -1.44 -28.83
N ALA A 93 -0.30 -0.30 -28.39
CA ALA A 93 1.12 0.01 -28.54
C ALA A 93 2.03 -0.83 -27.63
N ASP A 94 1.62 -1.06 -26.39
CA ASP A 94 2.36 -1.89 -25.43
C ASP A 94 1.46 -2.33 -24.27
N SER A 95 1.92 -3.34 -23.54
CA SER A 95 1.22 -3.91 -22.38
C SER A 95 2.23 -4.47 -21.38
N THR A 96 2.05 -4.11 -20.12
CA THR A 96 2.86 -4.59 -19.00
C THR A 96 1.93 -5.05 -17.90
N GLU A 97 2.14 -6.28 -17.44
CA GLU A 97 1.56 -6.82 -16.21
C GLU A 97 2.39 -6.36 -15.03
N TRP A 98 1.70 -5.90 -14.00
CA TRP A 98 2.27 -5.52 -12.71
C TRP A 98 1.57 -6.33 -11.63
N ARG A 99 2.33 -6.68 -10.59
CA ARG A 99 1.83 -7.44 -9.45
C ARG A 99 2.52 -6.96 -8.18
N ILE A 100 1.74 -6.83 -7.11
CA ILE A 100 2.19 -6.64 -5.75
C ILE A 100 1.66 -7.80 -4.93
N ASP A 101 2.58 -8.54 -4.30
CA ASP A 101 2.30 -9.59 -3.34
C ASP A 101 2.67 -9.11 -1.93
N LEU A 102 1.80 -9.40 -0.98
CA LEU A 102 1.95 -9.11 0.44
C LEU A 102 2.02 -10.43 1.20
N GLU A 103 3.14 -10.65 1.86
CA GLU A 103 3.39 -11.84 2.67
C GLU A 103 3.59 -11.40 4.13
N PRO A 104 2.68 -11.76 5.05
CA PRO A 104 2.89 -11.51 6.47
C PRO A 104 4.17 -12.19 6.97
N VAL A 105 5.00 -11.45 7.70
CA VAL A 105 6.25 -11.94 8.29
C VAL A 105 6.31 -11.52 9.76
N PRO A 106 7.14 -12.15 10.61
CA PRO A 106 7.33 -11.69 11.98
C PRO A 106 7.68 -10.20 12.03
N GLY A 107 6.85 -9.41 12.72
CA GLY A 107 7.05 -7.97 12.87
C GLY A 107 6.58 -7.09 11.71
N GLY A 108 5.89 -7.63 10.69
CA GLY A 108 5.28 -6.80 9.64
C GLY A 108 4.90 -7.55 8.36
N THR A 109 5.20 -6.94 7.21
CA THR A 109 4.78 -7.44 5.90
C THR A 109 5.91 -7.33 4.90
N LYS A 110 6.25 -8.45 4.25
CA LYS A 110 7.09 -8.45 3.06
C LYS A 110 6.24 -8.03 1.85
N ILE A 111 6.69 -6.99 1.16
CA ILE A 111 6.05 -6.44 -0.04
C ILE A 111 6.92 -6.82 -1.22
N VAL A 112 6.37 -7.54 -2.19
CA VAL A 112 7.08 -7.92 -3.42
C VAL A 112 6.36 -7.31 -4.61
N GLN A 113 7.06 -6.49 -5.39
CA GLN A 113 6.54 -5.95 -6.64
C GLN A 113 7.26 -6.56 -7.83
N THR A 114 6.48 -7.03 -8.81
CA THR A 114 7.00 -7.52 -10.08
C THR A 114 6.34 -6.79 -11.25
N TYR A 115 7.06 -6.75 -12.37
CA TYR A 115 6.48 -6.40 -13.65
C TYR A 115 6.97 -7.34 -14.74
N ARG A 116 6.12 -7.55 -15.75
CA ARG A 116 6.42 -8.31 -16.96
C ARG A 116 5.82 -7.59 -18.16
N VAL A 117 6.67 -7.19 -19.09
CA VAL A 117 6.28 -6.60 -20.36
C VAL A 117 5.72 -7.71 -21.25
N LEU A 118 4.40 -7.71 -21.45
CA LEU A 118 3.68 -8.71 -22.22
C LEU A 118 3.82 -8.46 -23.73
N HIS A 119 3.77 -7.19 -24.14
CA HIS A 119 3.85 -6.80 -25.54
C HIS A 119 4.42 -5.40 -25.67
N VAL A 120 5.21 -5.16 -26.73
CA VAL A 120 5.56 -3.82 -27.22
C VAL A 120 5.59 -3.91 -28.73
N ALA A 121 4.95 -2.96 -29.41
CA ALA A 121 4.94 -2.90 -30.87
C ALA A 121 6.38 -2.84 -31.42
N PRO A 122 6.66 -3.46 -32.59
CA PRO A 122 7.99 -3.46 -33.18
C PRO A 122 8.61 -2.05 -33.27
N GLY A 123 9.84 -1.89 -32.80
CA GLY A 123 10.60 -0.63 -32.85
C GLY A 123 10.24 0.37 -31.74
N LEU A 124 9.10 0.24 -31.07
CA LEU A 124 8.67 1.16 -30.01
C LEU A 124 9.51 1.02 -28.74
N ASP A 125 10.04 -0.18 -28.47
CA ASP A 125 10.95 -0.43 -27.35
C ASP A 125 12.24 0.41 -27.46
N ARG A 126 12.80 0.56 -28.67
CA ARG A 126 13.97 1.40 -28.94
C ARG A 126 13.65 2.89 -28.76
N VAL A 127 12.45 3.32 -29.17
CA VAL A 127 11.98 4.69 -28.96
C VAL A 127 11.86 4.99 -27.48
N TYR A 128 11.20 4.13 -26.70
CA TYR A 128 11.10 4.27 -25.25
C TYR A 128 12.47 4.24 -24.57
N TRP A 129 13.37 3.34 -24.95
CA TRP A 129 14.73 3.28 -24.41
C TRP A 129 15.53 4.58 -24.66
N ARG A 130 15.29 5.26 -25.79
CA ARG A 130 15.92 6.55 -26.12
C ARG A 130 15.32 7.71 -25.31
N LEU A 131 13.98 7.79 -25.25
CA LEU A 131 13.26 8.92 -24.69
C LEU A 131 13.12 8.86 -23.16
N VAL A 132 12.86 7.67 -22.61
CA VAL A 132 12.62 7.46 -21.18
C VAL A 132 13.84 6.78 -20.58
N LYS A 133 14.92 7.56 -20.36
CA LYS A 133 16.18 7.03 -19.80
C LYS A 133 15.97 6.30 -18.46
N ALA A 134 15.01 6.75 -17.66
CA ALA A 134 14.61 6.10 -16.40
C ALA A 134 14.09 4.66 -16.57
N HIS A 135 13.70 4.24 -17.79
CA HIS A 135 13.25 2.87 -18.06
C HIS A 135 14.38 1.93 -18.48
N ARG A 136 15.62 2.42 -18.61
CA ARG A 136 16.78 1.57 -18.93
C ARG A 136 17.17 0.69 -17.75
N ASP A 137 17.15 1.26 -16.55
CA ASP A 137 17.22 0.55 -15.28
C ASP A 137 16.19 1.16 -14.32
N ARG A 138 15.22 0.34 -13.91
CA ARG A 138 14.12 0.76 -13.04
C ARG A 138 14.32 0.31 -11.59
N ARG A 139 15.35 -0.47 -11.28
CA ARG A 139 15.47 -1.17 -9.99
C ARG A 139 15.50 -0.21 -8.81
N ALA A 140 16.47 0.70 -8.79
CA ALA A 140 16.63 1.66 -7.70
C ALA A 140 15.38 2.53 -7.49
N ALA A 141 14.72 2.95 -8.58
CA ALA A 141 13.52 3.75 -8.52
C ALA A 141 12.32 2.97 -7.95
N LEU A 142 12.12 1.73 -8.40
CA LEU A 142 11.06 0.85 -7.88
C LEU A 142 11.31 0.41 -6.44
N GLU A 143 12.56 0.16 -6.05
CA GLU A 143 12.93 -0.05 -4.65
C GLU A 143 12.60 1.17 -3.79
N GLY A 144 12.89 2.38 -4.29
CA GLY A 144 12.54 3.62 -3.62
C GLY A 144 11.02 3.79 -3.46
N ASP A 145 10.23 3.41 -4.46
CA ASP A 145 8.77 3.39 -4.39
C ASP A 145 8.28 2.45 -3.27
N LEU A 146 8.81 1.23 -3.20
CA LEU A 146 8.43 0.28 -2.17
C LEU A 146 8.85 0.73 -0.76
N ARG A 147 10.03 1.33 -0.59
CA ARG A 147 10.45 1.88 0.72
C ARG A 147 9.48 2.96 1.20
N ARG A 148 9.08 3.90 0.33
CA ARG A 148 8.09 4.93 0.68
C ARG A 148 6.72 4.35 1.02
N LEU A 149 6.26 3.35 0.25
CA LEU A 149 5.02 2.63 0.55
C LEU A 149 5.10 1.95 1.93
N ALA A 150 6.21 1.28 2.22
CA ALA A 150 6.42 0.58 3.49
C ALA A 150 6.45 1.54 4.68
N GLU A 151 7.09 2.70 4.55
CA GLU A 151 7.14 3.75 5.57
C GLU A 151 5.76 4.39 5.79
N LEU A 152 5.06 4.75 4.70
CA LEU A 152 3.71 5.30 4.75
C LEU A 152 2.76 4.38 5.52
N ALA A 153 2.75 3.08 5.17
CA ALA A 153 1.92 2.10 5.86
C ALA A 153 2.26 1.98 7.34
N ALA A 154 3.55 2.04 7.71
CA ALA A 154 4.00 1.93 9.10
C ALA A 154 3.58 3.15 9.93
N VAL A 155 3.67 4.35 9.37
CA VAL A 155 3.24 5.60 10.03
C VAL A 155 1.73 5.60 10.26
N GLU A 156 0.94 5.20 9.25
CA GLU A 156 -0.52 5.12 9.38
C GLU A 156 -0.95 4.08 10.41
N ALA A 157 -0.35 2.89 10.38
CA ALA A 157 -0.68 1.83 11.33
C ALA A 157 -0.36 2.23 12.79
N ALA A 158 0.77 2.90 13.02
CA ALA A 158 1.12 3.40 14.35
C ALA A 158 0.14 4.47 14.86
N SER A 159 -0.38 5.30 13.96
CA SER A 159 -1.34 6.37 14.29
C SER A 159 -2.75 5.85 14.61
N HIS A 160 -3.11 4.65 14.14
CA HIS A 160 -4.42 4.03 14.37
C HIS A 160 -4.43 3.04 15.55
N THR A 161 -3.29 2.82 16.22
CA THR A 161 -3.27 2.00 17.43
C THR A 161 -3.83 2.83 18.59
N PRO A 162 -4.96 2.42 19.22
CA PRO A 162 -5.47 3.16 20.36
C PRO A 162 -4.41 3.11 21.47
N ALA A 163 -4.01 4.26 21.99
CA ALA A 163 -3.14 4.33 23.16
C ALA A 163 -3.77 3.46 24.26
N MET A 164 -3.07 2.39 24.66
CA MET A 164 -3.49 1.55 25.76
C MET A 164 -3.51 2.44 27.00
N ARG A 165 -4.72 2.81 27.44
CA ARG A 165 -4.92 3.64 28.63
C ARG A 165 -4.31 2.87 29.80
N PRO A 166 -3.36 3.43 30.55
CA PRO A 166 -2.79 2.71 31.69
C PRO A 166 -3.93 2.34 32.65
N PRO A 167 -3.86 1.16 33.28
CA PRO A 167 -4.84 0.81 34.31
C PRO A 167 -4.79 1.91 35.37
N ARG A 168 -5.97 2.44 35.74
CA ARG A 168 -6.07 3.37 36.87
C ARG A 168 -5.54 2.64 38.09
N GLU A 169 -4.35 3.01 38.55
CA GLU A 169 -3.84 2.55 39.84
C GLU A 169 -4.88 2.87 40.92
N GLY A 170 -5.20 1.84 41.68
CA GLY A 170 -6.22 1.87 42.72
C GLY A 170 -5.97 3.01 43.69
N SER A 171 -7.04 3.76 43.98
CA SER A 171 -7.10 4.57 45.18
C SER A 171 -7.21 3.61 46.37
N ALA A 172 -6.07 3.27 46.95
CA ALA A 172 -5.99 2.62 48.25
C ALA A 172 -5.88 3.69 49.35
N VAL A 173 -6.97 3.79 50.11
CA VAL A 173 -7.05 3.99 51.56
C VAL A 173 -6.60 5.33 52.17
N ALA A 174 -7.55 6.00 52.82
CA ALA A 174 -7.31 6.69 54.09
C ALA A 174 -8.30 6.13 55.13
N ASP A 175 -7.75 5.30 56.01
CA ASP A 175 -8.36 4.81 57.24
C ASP A 175 -8.17 5.87 58.34
N GLY A 176 -9.16 5.99 59.24
CA GLY A 176 -9.03 6.80 60.47
C GLY A 176 -10.25 7.62 60.86
N SER A 177 -11.12 7.06 61.71
CA SER A 177 -11.50 7.71 62.98
C SER A 177 -12.49 6.86 63.79
N LEU A 178 -12.02 6.53 65.00
CA LEU A 178 -12.71 5.87 66.12
C LEU A 178 -13.98 6.60 66.59
N GLY A 179 -14.98 5.81 67.01
CA GLY A 179 -15.56 5.91 68.36
C GLY A 179 -16.84 6.75 68.54
N ARG A 180 -17.98 6.05 68.68
CA ARG A 180 -18.90 6.22 69.82
C ARG A 180 -19.92 5.09 69.88
N GLY A 181 -19.85 4.31 70.95
CA GLY A 181 -20.78 3.24 71.25
C GLY A 181 -22.10 3.74 71.80
N THR A 182 -23.15 2.96 71.58
CA THR A 182 -24.31 2.85 72.47
C THR A 182 -24.83 1.43 72.40
N GLU A 183 -24.50 0.65 73.42
CA GLU A 183 -25.12 -0.61 73.78
C GLU A 183 -26.50 -0.33 74.42
N ARG A 184 -27.59 -0.93 73.91
CA ARG A 184 -28.77 -1.24 74.74
C ARG A 184 -29.48 -2.53 74.28
N ARG A 185 -29.37 -3.51 75.18
CA ARG A 185 -30.40 -4.45 75.69
C ARG A 185 -31.06 -5.47 74.75
N ARG A 186 -30.58 -6.70 74.92
CA ARG A 186 -31.31 -7.95 75.23
C ARG A 186 -32.84 -7.88 75.29
N TYR A 187 -33.49 -8.82 74.59
CA TYR A 187 -34.53 -9.68 75.16
C TYR A 187 -34.45 -11.07 74.51
N SER A 188 -34.43 -12.11 75.35
CA SER A 188 -34.63 -13.52 74.97
C SER A 188 -35.95 -13.98 75.59
N ALA A 189 -36.74 -14.72 74.82
CA ALA A 189 -37.53 -15.88 75.24
C ALA A 189 -37.86 -16.68 73.97
#